data_AF-A0A0G1YFL6-F1
#
_entry.id   AF-A0A0G1YFL6-F1
#
_cell.length_a   1.000
_cell.length_b   1.000
_cell.length_c   1.000
_cell.angle_alpha   90.00
_cell.angle_beta   90.00
_cell.angle_gamma   90.00
#
_symmetry.space_group_name_H-M   'P 1'
#
loop_
_entity.id
_entity.type
_entity.pdbx_description
1 polymer ?
#
loop_
_entity_poly.entity_id
_entity_poly.type
_entity_poly.pdbx_seq_one_letter_code
_entity_poly.pdbx_strand_id
1 'polypeptide(L)' 'MEMSELKNKSLSELHRSLGEMREELRELRFKVSERQLAQVRRVRALKRRIAQVLTAINHRAKAATKPAGQKS' A
#
# COMPACT_ATOMS: atom_id res chain seq x y z
N MET A 1 7.88 3.51 5.93
CA MET A 1 6.92 4.54 5.50
C MET A 1 6.04 4.79 6.69
N GLU A 2 6.00 6.03 7.15
CA GLU A 2 5.16 6.45 8.27
C GLU A 2 3.72 6.55 7.77
N MET A 3 2.76 6.04 8.56
CA MET A 3 1.33 6.10 8.20
C MET A 3 0.86 7.54 7.98
N SER A 4 1.56 8.50 8.60
CA SER A 4 1.36 9.95 8.48
C SER A 4 1.54 10.46 7.05
N GLU A 5 2.49 9.94 6.27
CA GLU A 5 2.72 10.39 4.89
C GLU A 5 1.58 9.96 3.95
N LEU A 6 0.93 8.83 4.24
CA LEU A 6 -0.20 8.32 3.48
C LEU A 6 -1.48 9.14 3.71
N LYS A 7 -1.58 9.85 4.84
CA LYS A 7 -2.72 10.72 5.14
C LYS A 7 -2.74 11.98 4.27
N ASN A 8 -1.59 12.45 3.80
CA ASN A 8 -1.49 13.70 3.03
C ASN A 8 -1.70 13.49 1.51
N LYS A 9 -1.44 12.29 0.99
CA LYS A 9 -1.65 11.97 -0.43
C LYS A 9 -3.13 11.90 -0.78
N SER A 10 -3.57 12.31 -1.96
CA SER A 10 -4.94 12.12 -2.45
C SER A 10 -5.26 10.65 -2.75
N LEU A 11 -6.55 10.30 -2.87
CA LEU A 11 -6.99 8.93 -3.19
C LEU A 11 -6.41 8.45 -4.53
N SER A 12 -6.40 9.34 -5.54
CA SER A 12 -5.81 9.05 -6.86
C SER A 12 -4.31 8.74 -6.77
N GLU A 13 -3.56 9.53 -6.01
CA GLU A 13 -2.12 9.30 -5.81
C GLU A 13 -1.83 8.02 -5.04
N LEU A 14 -2.70 7.63 -4.09
CA LEU A 14 -2.60 6.33 -3.41
C LEU A 14 -2.80 5.17 -4.38
N HIS A 15 -3.78 5.26 -5.29
CA HIS A 15 -3.99 4.26 -6.33
C HIS A 15 -2.84 4.19 -7.34
N ARG A 16 -2.29 5.35 -7.74
CA ARG A 16 -1.11 5.41 -8.60
C ARG A 16 0.11 4.77 -7.93
N SER A 17 0.39 5.17 -6.69
CA SER A 17 1.49 4.61 -5.88
C SER A 17 1.32 3.09 -5.69
N LEU A 18 0.08 2.61 -5.51
CA LEU A 18 -0.23 1.19 -5.40
C LEU A 18 0.11 0.43 -6.69
N GLY A 19 -0.16 1.01 -7.85
CA GLY A 19 0.21 0.44 -9.15
C GLY A 19 1.73 0.30 -9.28
N GLU A 20 2.45 1.39 -9.02
CA GLU A 20 3.93 1.41 -9.07
C GLU A 20 4.55 0.38 -8.12
N MET A 21 4.08 0.29 -6.87
CA MET A 21 4.56 -0.69 -5.90
C MET A 21 4.25 -2.14 -6.30
N ARG A 22 3.16 -2.40 -7.02
CA ARG A 22 2.82 -3.75 -7.50
C ARG A 22 3.73 -4.18 -8.64
N GLU A 23 4.10 -3.27 -9.54
CA GLU A 23 5.07 -3.54 -10.59
C GLU A 23 6.48 -3.75 -10.02
N GLU A 24 6.92 -2.90 -9.09
CA GLU A 24 8.18 -3.10 -8.38
C GLU A 24 8.20 -4.48 -7.66
N LEU A 25 7.07 -4.89 -7.07
CA LEU A 25 6.97 -6.20 -6.43
C LEU A 25 7.11 -7.34 -7.44
N ARG A 26 6.60 -7.18 -8.66
CA ARG A 26 6.75 -8.16 -9.73
C ARG A 26 8.22 -8.30 -10.13
N GLU A 27 8.90 -7.19 -10.37
CA GLU A 27 10.33 -7.18 -10.68
C GLU A 27 11.18 -7.80 -9.56
N LEU A 28 10.91 -7.44 -8.31
CA LEU A 28 11.63 -8.02 -7.17
C LEU A 28 11.39 -9.51 -7.03
N ARG A 29 10.18 -10.02 -7.36
CA ARG A 29 9.93 -11.48 -7.36
C ARG A 29 10.76 -12.20 -8.40
N PHE A 30 10.94 -11.61 -9.59
CA PHE A 30 11.86 -12.15 -10.59
C PHE A 30 13.30 -12.15 -10.07
N LYS A 31 13.78 -11.04 -9.49
CA LYS A 31 15.14 -10.95 -8.93
C LYS A 31 15.37 -11.88 -7.72
N VAL A 32 14.34 -12.17 -6.93
CA VAL A 32 14.41 -13.13 -5.81
C VAL A 32 14.63 -14.56 -6.29
N SER A 33 14.27 -14.90 -7.54
CA SER A 33 14.55 -16.24 -8.10
C SER A 33 16.05 -16.58 -8.10
N GLU A 34 16.92 -15.56 -8.15
CA GLU A 34 18.38 -15.68 -8.04
C GLU A 34 18.89 -15.91 -6.59
N ARG A 35 17.99 -16.13 -5.62
CA ARG A 35 18.29 -16.42 -4.20
C ARG A 35 19.08 -15.33 -3.45
N GLN A 36 19.04 -14.09 -3.93
CA GLN A 36 19.67 -12.96 -3.26
C GLN A 36 18.90 -12.55 -1.97
N LEU A 37 19.50 -12.78 -0.80
CA LEU A 37 18.93 -12.48 0.53
C LEU A 37 18.50 -11.00 0.70
N ALA A 38 19.24 -10.07 0.11
CA ALA A 38 18.91 -8.64 0.12
C ALA A 38 17.55 -8.36 -0.54
N GLN A 39 17.24 -9.05 -1.64
CA GLN A 39 15.99 -8.87 -2.38
C GLN A 39 14.79 -9.44 -1.60
N VAL A 40 14.98 -10.54 -0.86
CA VAL A 40 13.93 -11.12 -0.01
C VAL A 40 13.46 -10.13 1.07
N ARG A 41 14.40 -9.42 1.70
CA ARG A 41 14.07 -8.37 2.68
C ARG A 41 13.31 -7.21 2.04
N ARG A 42 13.72 -6.77 0.83
CA ARG A 42 13.01 -5.72 0.07
C ARG A 42 11.58 -6.14 -0.28
N VAL A 43 11.36 -7.38 -0.73
CA VAL A 43 10.01 -7.91 -0.99
C VAL A 43 9.13 -7.84 0.26
N ARG A 44 9.67 -8.23 1.43
CA ARG A 44 8.91 -8.15 2.70
C ARG A 44 8.55 -6.71 3.05
N ALA A 45 9.47 -5.77 2.90
CA ALA A 45 9.23 -4.36 3.16
C ALA A 45 8.18 -3.77 2.19
N LEU A 46 8.29 -4.09 0.90
CA LEU A 46 7.37 -3.60 -0.13
C LEU A 46 5.95 -4.15 0.07
N LYS A 47 5.80 -5.43 0.44
CA LYS A 47 4.50 -6.01 0.80
C LYS A 47 3.84 -5.27 1.97
N ARG A 48 4.61 -4.93 3.02
CA ARG A 48 4.09 -4.14 4.16
C ARG A 48 3.64 -2.75 3.70
N ARG A 49 4.40 -2.11 2.81
CA ARG A 49 4.05 -0.80 2.25
C ARG A 49 2.74 -0.84 1.46
N ILE A 50 2.55 -1.86 0.62
CA ILE A 50 1.30 -2.09 -0.12
C ILE A 50 0.12 -2.27 0.85
N ALA A 51 0.30 -3.06 1.91
CA ALA A 51 -0.76 -3.26 2.92
C ALA A 51 -1.14 -1.94 3.61
N GLN A 52 -0.17 -1.08 3.95
CA GLN A 52 -0.44 0.23 4.53
C GLN A 52 -1.21 1.16 3.57
N VAL A 53 -0.83 1.19 2.28
CA VAL A 53 -1.55 1.96 1.26
C VAL A 53 -3.00 1.48 1.10
N LEU A 54 -3.21 0.16 1.03
CA LEU A 54 -4.56 -0.41 0.95
C LEU A 54 -5.41 -0.07 2.17
N THR A 55 -4.82 -0.12 3.38
CA THR A 55 -5.50 0.29 4.61
C THR A 55 -5.89 1.77 4.57
N ALA A 56 -5.01 2.65 4.07
CA ALA A 56 -5.32 4.07 3.93
C ALA A 56 -6.45 4.33 2.93
N ILE A 57 -6.44 3.63 1.78
CA ILE A 57 -7.52 3.68 0.78
C ILE A 57 -8.84 3.21 1.41
N ASN A 58 -8.85 2.07 2.09
CA ASN A 58 -10.05 1.53 2.74
C ASN A 58 -10.57 2.44 3.85
N HIS A 59 -9.70 3.04 4.65
CA HIS A 59 -10.10 4.00 5.68
C HIS A 59 -10.80 5.21 5.07
N ARG A 60 -10.32 5.70 3.92
CA ARG A 60 -10.96 6.81 3.19
C ARG A 60 -12.26 6.41 2.53
N ALA A 61 -12.32 5.22 1.94
CA ALA A 61 -13.55 4.66 1.40
C ALA A 61 -14.62 4.56 2.50
N LYS A 62 -14.28 4.01 3.67
CA LYS A 62 -15.20 3.93 4.82
C LYS A 62 -15.61 5.30 5.36
N ALA A 63 -14.70 6.28 5.36
CA ALA A 63 -15.04 7.65 5.75
C ALA A 63 -16.03 8.28 4.75
N ALA A 64 -15.89 8.00 3.45
CA ALA A 64 -16.82 8.47 2.42
C ALA A 64 -18.16 7.71 2.42
N THR A 65 -18.18 6.43 2.83
CA THR A 65 -19.38 5.59 2.83
C THR A 65 -20.06 5.47 4.20
N LYS A 66 -19.65 6.24 5.23
CA LYS A 66 -20.37 6.22 6.51
C LYS A 66 -21.75 6.83 6.27
N PRO A 67 -22.86 6.06 6.32
CA PRO A 67 -24.18 6.66 6.24
C PRO A 67 -24.33 7.58 7.45
N ALA A 68 -24.87 8.77 7.22
CA ALA A 68 -25.36 9.64 8.28
C ALA A 68 -26.48 8.91 9.04
N GLY A 69 -26.11 8.09 10.04
CA GLY A 69 -27.08 7.22 10.69
C GLY A 69 -26.49 6.07 11.51
N GLN A 70 -25.54 6.37 12.41
CA GLN A 70 -25.36 5.56 13.62
C GLN A 70 -25.15 6.52 14.79
N LYS A 71 -26.30 6.99 15.31
CA LYS A 71 -26.44 7.35 16.73
C LYS A 71 -26.90 6.07 17.43
N SER A 72 -26.15 5.61 18.42
CA SER A 72 -26.62 4.86 19.59
C SER A 72 -25.48 4.90 20.61
#